data_AF-A0A6I7WN67-F1
#
_entry.id   AF-A0A6I7WN67-F1
#
_cell.length_a   1.000
_cell.length_b   1.000
_cell.length_c   1.000
_cell.angle_alpha   90.00
_cell.angle_beta   90.00
_cell.angle_gamma   90.00
#
_symmetry.space_group_name_H-M   'P 1'
#
loop_
_entity.id
_entity.type
_entity.pdbx_description
1 polymer ?
#
loop_
_entity_poly.entity_id
_entity_poly.type
_entity_poly.pdbx_seq_one_letter_code
_entity_poly.pdbx_strand_id
1 'polypeptide(L)'
;MIGSTVENPIYLEAHQKFRWHTFKNLDPESLFTLFTQAQTDSDNLTTFEHMKQLGSGAGVFAQFMKGATFMIPTPKLLEQVVQMIDKIKMDDRDTKGDLYEYLLSKIATAGTNGQFRTPRHIMKMMVDIMQPTQEDTVCDPACGSAGFLVATGEYIHDNHPDWFHEQDFRTHYNNSMFTGIEFDSTMLRIGAMNLQLHGIDSPQLIGRDALSEANAETRDQYSLILANPPFKGSLDYDSVESSLLKTVKTKKTELLFLALILRMLNIGGRCAVIIPDGVLFGSSKAHKQLRETLLSKHKLDAVISMPSGVFKPYAGVSTAILVFTKTNNGGTDNVWFYDMQADGYSLDDKCSPIADNDSADIVKRFKQREQEHKRKRKRTEQI
;
A
#
# COMPACT_ATOMS: atom_id res chain seq x y z
N MET A 1 -0.86 5.77 46.25
CA MET A 1 -0.10 4.60 45.78
C MET A 1 1.13 5.12 45.08
N ILE A 2 2.31 4.76 45.59
CA ILE A 2 3.61 5.25 45.13
C ILE A 2 3.95 4.54 43.82
N GLY A 3 4.32 5.32 42.81
CA GLY A 3 4.51 4.88 41.44
C GLY A 3 5.57 3.79 41.31
N SER A 4 5.19 2.71 40.63
CA SER A 4 6.13 1.76 40.07
C SER A 4 7.09 2.50 39.13
N THR A 5 8.40 2.33 39.34
CA THR A 5 9.43 2.78 38.40
C THR A 5 9.19 2.14 37.05
N VAL A 6 9.02 2.96 36.00
CA VAL A 6 8.86 2.49 34.62
C VAL A 6 10.19 1.87 34.20
N GLU A 7 10.23 0.55 33.98
CA GLU A 7 11.38 -0.10 33.36
C GLU A 7 11.49 0.39 31.91
N ASN A 8 12.63 1.00 31.55
CA ASN A 8 12.91 1.65 30.26
C ASN A 8 11.98 2.85 29.91
N PRO A 9 12.12 4.00 30.61
CA PRO A 9 11.32 5.17 30.32
C PRO A 9 11.64 5.75 28.94
N ILE A 10 10.62 5.85 28.07
CA ILE A 10 10.69 6.48 26.73
C ILE A 10 11.22 7.92 26.81
N TYR A 11 10.85 8.65 27.88
CA TYR A 11 11.33 10.00 28.14
C TYR A 11 12.11 10.03 29.44
N LEU A 12 13.39 10.41 29.35
CA LEU A 12 14.22 10.69 30.51
C LEU A 12 13.76 11.97 31.23
N GLU A 13 14.31 12.23 32.41
CA GLU A 13 14.03 13.46 33.18
C GLU A 13 14.36 14.73 32.37
N ALA A 14 15.49 14.71 31.65
CA ALA A 14 15.90 15.79 30.75
C ALA A 14 14.93 16.01 29.57
N HIS A 15 14.09 15.02 29.23
CA HIS A 15 13.21 15.06 28.05
C HIS A 15 11.74 15.32 28.38
N GLN A 16 11.37 15.59 29.64
CA GLN A 16 9.97 15.77 30.05
C GLN A 16 9.25 16.90 29.27
N LYS A 17 9.99 17.92 28.85
CA LYS A 17 9.48 19.02 28.02
C LYS A 17 9.00 18.57 26.63
N PHE A 18 9.52 17.47 26.10
CA PHE A 18 9.16 16.93 24.79
C PHE A 18 7.90 16.07 24.79
N ARG A 19 7.24 15.89 25.94
CA ARG A 19 6.01 15.09 26.05
C ARG A 19 4.81 15.86 25.50
N TRP A 20 3.90 15.15 24.82
CA TRP A 20 2.65 15.71 24.29
C TRP A 20 1.87 16.52 25.33
N HIS A 21 1.64 15.94 26.51
CA HIS A 21 0.89 16.60 27.59
C HIS A 21 1.57 17.89 28.10
N THR A 22 2.88 18.01 27.91
CA THR A 22 3.65 19.19 28.32
C THR A 22 3.57 20.28 27.25
N PHE A 23 4.04 20.00 26.03
CA PHE A 23 4.18 21.06 25.03
C PHE A 23 2.86 21.53 24.45
N LYS A 24 1.79 20.72 24.49
CA LYS A 24 0.49 21.09 23.89
C LYS A 24 -0.16 22.32 24.52
N ASN A 25 0.26 22.67 25.73
CA ASN A 25 -0.27 23.80 26.50
C ASN A 25 0.66 25.03 26.44
N LEU A 26 1.76 24.96 25.69
CA LEU A 26 2.67 26.11 25.53
C LEU A 26 2.07 27.17 24.61
N ASP A 27 2.48 28.42 24.82
CA ASP A 27 2.19 29.48 23.86
C ASP A 27 2.88 29.20 22.51
N PRO A 28 2.38 29.78 21.40
CA PRO A 28 2.88 29.48 20.07
C PRO A 28 4.38 29.68 19.90
N GLU A 29 4.96 30.74 20.47
CA GLU A 29 6.38 31.05 20.31
C GLU A 29 7.24 30.03 21.07
N SER A 30 6.90 29.76 22.33
CA SER A 30 7.60 28.73 23.13
C SER A 30 7.51 27.35 22.48
N LEU A 31 6.33 26.97 21.98
CA LEU A 31 6.12 25.71 21.25
C LEU A 31 7.00 25.65 19.99
N PHE A 32 7.04 26.73 19.22
CA PHE A 32 7.83 26.80 17.99
C PHE A 32 9.33 26.73 18.27
N THR A 33 9.82 27.45 19.28
CA THR A 33 11.20 27.34 19.76
C THR A 33 11.54 25.91 20.15
N LEU A 34 10.64 25.22 20.86
CA LEU A 34 10.86 23.83 21.29
C LEU A 34 10.98 22.84 20.12
N PHE A 35 10.35 23.13 18.97
CA PHE A 35 10.42 22.30 17.76
C PHE A 35 11.56 22.70 16.81
N THR A 36 12.08 23.93 16.90
CA THR A 36 13.05 24.48 15.92
C THR A 36 14.44 24.76 16.48
N GLN A 37 14.57 24.93 17.80
CA GLN A 37 15.84 25.26 18.46
C GLN A 37 16.27 24.15 19.42
N ALA A 38 17.55 23.78 19.36
CA ALA A 38 18.15 22.77 20.22
C ALA A 38 18.10 23.19 21.70
N GLN A 39 17.66 22.29 22.57
CA GLN A 39 17.53 22.52 23.99
C GLN A 39 18.80 22.06 24.72
N THR A 40 19.58 22.99 25.26
CA THR A 40 20.89 22.70 25.88
C THR A 40 20.81 21.79 27.11
N ASP A 41 19.69 21.83 27.81
CA ASP A 41 19.36 21.00 28.98
C ASP A 41 18.64 19.69 28.62
N SER A 42 18.48 19.40 27.33
CA SER A 42 17.83 18.18 26.80
C SER A 42 18.65 17.59 25.64
N ASP A 43 19.93 17.34 25.89
CA ASP A 43 20.88 16.72 24.96
C ASP A 43 21.07 17.48 23.63
N ASN A 44 20.82 18.79 23.62
CA ASN A 44 20.82 19.63 22.41
C ASN A 44 19.84 19.14 21.34
N LEU A 45 18.73 18.51 21.74
CA LEU A 45 17.68 18.07 20.84
C LEU A 45 16.55 19.11 20.73
N THR A 46 15.88 19.11 19.58
CA THR A 46 14.53 19.68 19.48
C THR A 46 13.50 18.60 19.79
N THR A 47 12.23 19.00 19.99
CA THR A 47 11.12 18.01 20.13
C THR A 47 11.05 17.08 18.92
N PHE A 48 11.20 17.63 17.71
CA PHE A 48 11.13 16.84 16.48
C PHE A 48 12.31 15.86 16.34
N GLU A 49 13.53 16.29 16.70
CA GLU A 49 14.70 15.39 16.70
C GLU A 49 14.58 14.30 17.77
N HIS A 50 14.02 14.61 18.94
CA HIS A 50 13.71 13.59 19.94
C HIS A 50 12.66 12.59 19.40
N MET A 51 11.58 13.05 18.77
CA MET A 51 10.57 12.17 18.15
C MET A 51 11.17 11.23 17.10
N LYS A 52 12.13 11.69 16.29
CA LYS A 52 12.85 10.85 15.32
C LYS A 52 13.64 9.72 16.00
N GLN A 53 14.13 9.96 17.22
CA GLN A 53 14.93 9.00 17.99
C GLN A 53 14.09 8.04 18.83
N LEU A 54 12.88 8.42 19.25
CA LEU A 54 11.97 7.54 19.99
C LEU A 54 11.62 6.26 19.23
N GLY A 55 11.77 6.26 17.91
CA GLY A 55 11.62 5.06 17.08
C GLY A 55 12.81 4.09 17.15
N SER A 56 13.93 4.41 17.80
CA SER A 56 15.15 3.59 17.80
C SER A 56 14.99 2.23 18.52
N GLY A 57 14.01 2.12 19.42
CA GLY A 57 13.52 0.84 19.95
C GLY A 57 12.30 0.26 19.22
N ALA A 58 11.76 0.95 18.21
CA ALA A 58 10.47 0.69 17.56
C ALA A 58 10.59 0.27 16.07
N GLY A 59 11.72 -0.32 15.67
CA GLY A 59 11.87 -1.01 14.39
C GLY A 59 12.05 -0.11 13.15
N VAL A 60 11.35 -0.46 12.08
CA VAL A 60 11.52 0.02 10.69
C VAL A 60 11.24 1.51 10.53
N PHE A 61 10.39 2.11 11.38
CA PHE A 61 10.01 3.51 11.32
C PHE A 61 11.17 4.50 11.57
N ALA A 62 12.05 4.22 12.54
CA ALA A 62 13.18 5.10 12.83
C ALA A 62 14.16 5.22 11.65
N GLN A 63 14.33 4.14 10.88
CA GLN A 63 15.18 4.13 9.70
C GLN A 63 14.72 5.19 8.69
N PHE A 64 13.42 5.26 8.43
CA PHE A 64 12.85 6.20 7.45
C PHE A 64 12.74 7.63 7.98
N MET A 65 12.59 7.80 9.30
CA MET A 65 12.50 9.12 9.93
C MET A 65 13.85 9.85 10.06
N LYS A 66 14.99 9.16 9.92
CA LYS A 66 16.33 9.77 10.04
C LYS A 66 16.53 11.02 9.17
N GLY A 67 16.01 10.99 7.94
CA GLY A 67 16.10 12.10 6.98
C GLY A 67 14.95 13.10 7.03
N ALA A 68 13.97 12.93 7.93
CA ALA A 68 12.86 13.86 8.05
C ALA A 68 13.30 15.20 8.65
N THR A 69 12.71 16.29 8.17
CA THR A 69 12.91 17.66 8.66
C THR A 69 11.59 18.26 9.11
N PHE A 70 11.66 19.17 10.09
CA PHE A 70 10.51 19.94 10.51
C PHE A 70 10.24 21.07 9.49
N MET A 71 9.04 21.09 8.91
CA MET A 71 8.70 21.96 7.76
C MET A 71 7.59 22.99 8.05
N ILE A 72 7.07 23.05 9.27
CA ILE A 72 6.01 24.01 9.62
C ILE A 72 6.66 25.39 9.78
N PRO A 73 6.27 26.41 8.97
CA PRO A 73 7.04 27.65 8.86
C PRO A 73 6.73 28.69 9.94
N THR A 74 5.61 28.58 10.67
CA THR A 74 5.18 29.61 11.62
C THR A 74 4.68 29.04 12.95
N PRO A 75 4.88 29.77 14.06
CA PRO A 75 4.35 29.40 15.38
C PRO A 75 2.84 29.14 15.39
N LYS A 76 2.08 30.03 14.75
CA LYS A 76 0.61 29.94 14.68
C LYS A 76 0.13 28.70 13.94
N LEU A 77 0.81 28.31 12.85
CA LEU A 77 0.43 27.08 12.14
C LEU A 77 0.74 25.84 12.98
N LEU A 78 1.87 25.83 13.70
CA LEU A 78 2.21 24.73 14.60
C LEU A 78 1.18 24.58 15.73
N GLU A 79 0.79 25.68 16.37
CA GLU A 79 -0.27 25.66 17.39
C GLU A 79 -1.58 25.07 16.83
N GLN A 80 -2.00 25.52 15.65
CA GLN A 80 -3.21 25.00 15.00
C GLN A 80 -3.13 23.50 14.75
N VAL A 81 -1.99 23.00 14.24
CA VAL A 81 -1.76 21.56 14.03
C VAL A 81 -1.85 20.80 15.35
N VAL A 82 -1.19 21.27 16.41
CA VAL A 82 -1.20 20.62 17.74
C VAL A 82 -2.61 20.59 18.32
N GLN A 83 -3.36 21.70 18.26
CA GLN A 83 -4.75 21.77 18.74
C GLN A 83 -5.70 20.90 17.94
N MET A 84 -5.48 20.75 16.63
CA MET A 84 -6.27 19.85 15.79
C MET A 84 -6.04 18.39 16.17
N ILE A 85 -4.79 18.01 16.42
CA ILE A 85 -4.43 16.66 16.84
C ILE A 85 -4.94 16.37 18.26
N ASP A 86 -4.89 17.32 19.21
CA ASP A 86 -5.34 17.10 20.60
C ASP A 86 -6.85 16.81 20.71
N LYS A 87 -7.65 17.25 19.72
CA LYS A 87 -9.09 16.99 19.66
C LYS A 87 -9.43 15.56 19.20
N ILE A 88 -8.45 14.82 18.73
CA ILE A 88 -8.64 13.47 18.23
C ILE A 88 -8.62 12.51 19.41
N LYS A 89 -9.65 11.67 19.52
CA LYS A 89 -9.66 10.56 20.46
C LYS A 89 -8.68 9.48 19.97
N MET A 90 -7.62 9.26 20.73
CA MET A 90 -6.52 8.35 20.39
C MET A 90 -6.55 7.07 21.25
N ASP A 91 -7.73 6.67 21.70
CA ASP A 91 -7.89 5.64 22.74
C ASP A 91 -7.67 4.21 22.20
N ASP A 92 -7.91 3.99 20.91
CA ASP A 92 -7.81 2.67 20.26
C ASP A 92 -6.79 2.67 19.10
N ARG A 93 -6.13 1.54 18.86
CA ARG A 93 -5.19 1.35 17.75
C ARG A 93 -5.89 1.52 16.40
N ASP A 94 -7.07 0.91 16.26
CA ASP A 94 -7.86 0.97 15.03
C ASP A 94 -8.26 2.41 14.70
N THR A 95 -8.63 3.19 15.72
CA THR A 95 -8.96 4.61 15.55
C THR A 95 -7.77 5.45 15.06
N LYS A 96 -6.54 5.11 15.46
CA LYS A 96 -5.32 5.80 15.00
C LYS A 96 -5.01 5.48 13.55
N GLY A 97 -5.11 4.20 13.17
CA GLY A 97 -4.93 3.74 11.80
C GLY A 97 -5.94 4.39 10.84
N ASP A 98 -7.22 4.31 11.18
CA ASP A 98 -8.31 4.87 10.37
C ASP A 98 -8.22 6.38 10.22
N LEU A 99 -7.84 7.11 11.28
CA LEU A 99 -7.59 8.53 11.18
C LEU A 99 -6.42 8.81 10.23
N TYR A 100 -5.32 8.06 10.35
CA TYR A 100 -4.15 8.26 9.51
C TYR A 100 -4.51 8.05 8.04
N GLU A 101 -5.23 6.96 7.72
CA GLU A 101 -5.79 6.70 6.39
C GLU A 101 -6.75 7.80 5.92
N TYR A 102 -7.61 8.30 6.80
CA TYR A 102 -8.49 9.43 6.49
C TYR A 102 -7.69 10.69 6.12
N LEU A 103 -6.68 11.07 6.91
CA LEU A 103 -5.82 12.21 6.61
C LEU A 103 -5.07 12.02 5.29
N LEU A 104 -4.56 10.81 5.05
CA LEU A 104 -3.93 10.45 3.79
C LEU A 104 -4.88 10.61 2.59
N SER A 105 -6.14 10.17 2.73
CA SER A 105 -7.16 10.33 1.70
C SER A 105 -7.44 11.81 1.40
N LYS A 106 -7.42 12.68 2.42
CA LYS A 106 -7.64 14.13 2.26
C LYS A 106 -6.46 14.83 1.62
N ILE A 107 -5.23 14.46 1.99
CA ILE A 107 -4.01 14.96 1.34
C ILE A 107 -4.04 14.60 -0.15
N ALA A 108 -4.49 13.39 -0.47
CA ALA A 108 -4.57 12.93 -1.84
C ALA A 108 -5.57 13.76 -2.67
N THR A 109 -6.75 14.10 -2.11
CA THR A 109 -7.72 14.98 -2.79
C THR A 109 -7.27 16.45 -2.93
N ALA A 110 -6.23 16.89 -2.20
CA ALA A 110 -5.74 18.27 -2.22
C ALA A 110 -4.77 18.58 -3.38
N GLY A 111 -4.49 17.60 -4.26
CA GLY A 111 -3.85 17.83 -5.57
C GLY A 111 -2.35 18.11 -5.57
N THR A 112 -1.66 18.07 -4.43
CA THR A 112 -0.25 18.50 -4.33
C THR A 112 0.79 17.39 -4.51
N ASN A 113 0.41 16.11 -4.38
CA ASN A 113 1.35 14.98 -4.51
C ASN A 113 0.80 13.95 -5.51
N GLY A 114 0.83 14.28 -6.81
CA GLY A 114 0.28 13.53 -7.95
C GLY A 114 0.84 12.11 -8.19
N GLN A 115 0.94 11.31 -7.13
CA GLN A 115 1.13 9.86 -7.17
C GLN A 115 -0.25 9.20 -7.05
N PHE A 116 -0.55 8.32 -7.99
CA PHE A 116 -1.82 7.60 -8.09
C PHE A 116 -2.05 6.76 -6.83
N ARG A 117 -3.08 7.09 -6.04
CA ARG A 117 -3.48 6.26 -4.89
C ARG A 117 -4.61 5.33 -5.25
N THR A 118 -4.57 4.12 -4.70
CA THR A 118 -5.66 3.16 -4.83
C THR A 118 -6.74 3.48 -3.79
N PRO A 119 -8.02 3.61 -4.18
CA PRO A 119 -9.10 3.76 -3.22
C PRO A 119 -9.20 2.57 -2.26
N ARG A 120 -9.51 2.81 -0.98
CA ARG A 120 -9.52 1.76 0.07
C ARG A 120 -10.51 0.63 -0.21
N HIS A 121 -11.69 0.94 -0.75
CA HIS A 121 -12.67 -0.08 -1.11
C HIS A 121 -12.19 -1.00 -2.24
N ILE A 122 -11.41 -0.47 -3.20
CA ILE A 122 -10.79 -1.28 -4.26
C ILE A 122 -9.70 -2.19 -3.67
N MET A 123 -8.86 -1.67 -2.77
CA MET A 123 -7.85 -2.48 -2.09
C MET A 123 -8.49 -3.63 -1.31
N LYS A 124 -9.53 -3.34 -0.51
CA LYS A 124 -10.27 -4.35 0.26
C LYS A 124 -10.91 -5.41 -0.65
N MET A 125 -11.56 -4.99 -1.74
CA MET A 125 -12.14 -5.91 -2.71
C MET A 125 -11.08 -6.84 -3.32
N MET A 126 -9.91 -6.33 -3.71
CA MET A 126 -8.82 -7.14 -4.24
C MET A 126 -8.28 -8.13 -3.20
N VAL A 127 -8.10 -7.71 -1.95
CA VAL A 127 -7.69 -8.61 -0.86
C VAL A 127 -8.74 -9.69 -0.61
N ASP A 128 -10.03 -9.33 -0.59
CA ASP A 128 -11.14 -10.27 -0.38
C ASP A 128 -11.26 -11.33 -1.49
N ILE A 129 -10.91 -10.95 -2.73
CA ILE A 129 -10.80 -11.86 -3.89
C ILE A 129 -9.62 -12.82 -3.69
N MET A 130 -8.48 -12.29 -3.23
CA MET A 130 -7.25 -13.06 -3.11
C MET A 130 -7.21 -13.96 -1.87
N GLN A 131 -7.98 -13.68 -0.81
CA GLN A 131 -8.05 -14.51 0.40
C GLN A 131 -6.66 -14.93 0.94
N PRO A 132 -5.85 -13.98 1.44
CA PRO A 132 -4.55 -14.26 2.06
C PRO A 132 -4.61 -15.40 3.10
N THR A 133 -3.56 -16.20 3.16
CA THR A 133 -3.42 -17.37 4.04
C THR A 133 -2.28 -17.18 5.04
N GLN A 134 -2.23 -18.02 6.08
CA GLN A 134 -1.19 -17.98 7.10
C GLN A 134 0.25 -18.21 6.58
N GLU A 135 0.39 -18.81 5.39
CA GLU A 135 1.68 -19.13 4.77
C GLU A 135 2.12 -18.08 3.74
N ASP A 136 1.26 -17.08 3.45
CA ASP A 136 1.52 -16.17 2.36
C ASP A 136 2.68 -15.21 2.65
N THR A 137 3.64 -15.12 1.74
CA THR A 137 4.59 -14.01 1.66
C THR A 137 4.06 -12.97 0.67
N VAL A 138 3.63 -11.83 1.20
CA VAL A 138 2.89 -10.78 0.51
C VAL A 138 3.82 -9.65 0.09
N CYS A 139 3.76 -9.27 -1.18
CA CYS A 139 4.52 -8.14 -1.69
C CYS A 139 3.69 -7.14 -2.49
N ASP A 140 3.99 -5.85 -2.29
CA ASP A 140 3.60 -4.76 -3.19
C ASP A 140 4.87 -4.09 -3.76
N PRO A 141 5.19 -4.28 -5.06
CA PRO A 141 6.38 -3.71 -5.69
C PRO A 141 6.27 -2.21 -6.01
N ALA A 142 5.14 -1.57 -5.72
CA ALA A 142 4.91 -0.13 -5.89
C ALA A 142 4.04 0.38 -4.72
N CYS A 143 4.52 0.17 -3.49
CA CYS A 143 3.64 0.17 -2.32
C CYS A 143 3.11 1.54 -1.92
N GLY A 144 3.75 2.65 -2.30
CA GLY A 144 3.32 3.99 -1.91
C GLY A 144 3.17 4.10 -0.38
N SER A 145 1.95 4.38 0.08
CA SER A 145 1.60 4.41 1.51
C SER A 145 1.35 3.03 2.16
N ALA A 146 1.74 1.94 1.50
CA ALA A 146 1.55 0.55 1.93
C ALA A 146 0.07 0.12 2.08
N GLY A 147 -0.84 0.71 1.31
CA GLY A 147 -2.28 0.48 1.46
C GLY A 147 -2.72 -0.97 1.24
N PHE A 148 -2.15 -1.69 0.25
CA PHE A 148 -2.46 -3.11 0.05
C PHE A 148 -1.95 -4.00 1.20
N LEU A 149 -0.78 -3.67 1.76
CA LEU A 149 -0.20 -4.41 2.88
C LEU A 149 -1.04 -4.20 4.15
N VAL A 150 -1.49 -2.97 4.41
CA VAL A 150 -2.44 -2.65 5.50
C VAL A 150 -3.77 -3.40 5.30
N ALA A 151 -4.39 -3.30 4.12
CA ALA A 151 -5.65 -3.97 3.83
C ALA A 151 -5.54 -5.50 3.97
N THR A 152 -4.38 -6.08 3.66
CA THR A 152 -4.09 -7.50 3.89
C THR A 152 -4.02 -7.82 5.39
N GLY A 153 -3.33 -6.99 6.17
CA GLY A 153 -3.28 -7.13 7.63
C GLY A 153 -4.66 -7.03 8.30
N GLU A 154 -5.48 -6.07 7.85
CA GLU A 154 -6.88 -5.92 8.29
C GLU A 154 -7.72 -7.15 7.96
N TYR A 155 -7.62 -7.66 6.72
CA TYR A 155 -8.33 -8.88 6.33
C TYR A 155 -8.02 -10.06 7.25
N ILE A 156 -6.74 -10.26 7.57
CA ILE A 156 -6.30 -11.33 8.46
C ILE A 156 -6.86 -11.12 9.88
N HIS A 157 -6.83 -9.89 10.39
CA HIS A 157 -7.37 -9.58 11.73
C HIS A 157 -8.88 -9.81 11.81
N ASP A 158 -9.62 -9.39 10.79
CA ASP A 158 -11.08 -9.49 10.73
C ASP A 158 -11.57 -10.94 10.52
N ASN A 159 -10.89 -11.70 9.67
CA ASN A 159 -11.38 -13.02 9.22
C ASN A 159 -10.69 -14.19 9.94
N HIS A 160 -9.48 -13.97 10.46
CA HIS A 160 -8.63 -15.00 11.05
C HIS A 160 -7.95 -14.55 12.36
N PRO A 161 -8.71 -14.01 13.34
CA PRO A 161 -8.14 -13.57 14.62
C PRO A 161 -7.48 -14.72 15.40
N ASP A 162 -7.94 -15.96 15.16
CA ASP A 162 -7.43 -17.18 15.78
C ASP A 162 -5.97 -17.48 15.42
N TRP A 163 -5.52 -17.12 14.21
CA TRP A 163 -4.12 -17.35 13.79
C TRP A 163 -3.13 -16.63 14.70
N PHE A 164 -3.50 -15.47 15.28
CA PHE A 164 -2.64 -14.74 16.20
C PHE A 164 -2.43 -15.44 17.54
N HIS A 165 -3.13 -16.54 17.85
CA HIS A 165 -2.83 -17.37 19.01
C HIS A 165 -1.56 -18.20 18.81
N GLU A 166 -1.14 -18.44 17.57
CA GLU A 166 0.06 -19.21 17.24
C GLU A 166 1.30 -18.32 17.23
N GLN A 167 2.35 -18.74 17.93
CA GLN A 167 3.59 -17.98 18.01
C GLN A 167 4.30 -17.87 16.66
N ASP A 168 4.28 -18.95 15.88
CA ASP A 168 4.92 -18.99 14.57
C ASP A 168 4.23 -18.02 13.60
N PHE A 169 2.89 -18.00 13.60
CA PHE A 169 2.14 -17.04 12.81
C PHE A 169 2.41 -15.59 13.24
N ARG A 170 2.39 -15.28 14.55
CA ARG A 170 2.76 -13.93 15.03
C ARG A 170 4.17 -13.52 14.59
N THR A 171 5.10 -14.47 14.56
CA THR A 171 6.48 -14.21 14.13
C THR A 171 6.55 -13.94 12.62
N HIS A 172 5.84 -14.74 11.82
CA HIS A 172 5.75 -14.55 10.38
C HIS A 172 5.05 -13.24 10.01
N TYR A 173 3.87 -12.98 10.56
CA TYR A 173 3.07 -11.77 10.35
C TYR A 173 3.89 -10.51 10.59
N ASN A 174 4.65 -10.45 11.70
CA ASN A 174 5.38 -9.25 12.08
C ASN A 174 6.71 -9.05 11.34
N ASN A 175 7.37 -10.11 10.85
CA ASN A 175 8.76 -10.02 10.39
C ASN A 175 9.00 -10.44 8.95
N SER A 176 8.15 -11.28 8.35
CA SER A 176 8.44 -11.88 7.03
C SER A 176 7.23 -11.99 6.09
N MET A 177 6.02 -11.73 6.55
CA MET A 177 4.82 -11.78 5.73
C MET A 177 4.70 -10.58 4.77
N PHE A 178 5.15 -9.38 5.16
CA PHE A 178 4.88 -8.16 4.38
C PHE A 178 6.15 -7.51 3.84
N THR A 179 6.22 -7.36 2.51
CA THR A 179 7.29 -6.64 1.82
C THR A 179 6.75 -5.53 0.90
N GLY A 180 7.20 -4.30 1.09
CA GLY A 180 6.86 -3.15 0.23
C GLY A 180 8.08 -2.57 -0.45
N ILE A 181 7.97 -2.26 -1.75
CA ILE A 181 9.03 -1.56 -2.51
C ILE A 181 8.51 -0.20 -2.94
N GLU A 182 9.27 0.85 -2.63
CA GLU A 182 8.96 2.24 -2.99
C GLU A 182 10.27 3.02 -3.12
N PHE A 183 10.37 3.94 -4.08
CA PHE A 183 11.58 4.73 -4.30
C PHE A 183 11.48 6.13 -3.68
N ASP A 184 10.26 6.65 -3.46
CA ASP A 184 10.03 7.92 -2.80
C ASP A 184 10.20 7.79 -1.27
N SER A 185 11.21 8.48 -0.74
CA SER A 185 11.52 8.45 0.70
C SER A 185 10.40 8.99 1.59
N THR A 186 9.57 9.91 1.09
CA THR A 186 8.41 10.43 1.82
C THR A 186 7.31 9.39 1.88
N MET A 187 7.05 8.68 0.78
CA MET A 187 6.08 7.59 0.78
C MET A 187 6.52 6.41 1.64
N LEU A 188 7.81 6.05 1.64
CA LEU A 188 8.33 5.04 2.58
C LEU A 188 8.10 5.41 4.04
N ARG A 189 8.31 6.69 4.42
CA ARG A 189 7.99 7.17 5.78
C ARG A 189 6.50 7.03 6.09
N ILE A 190 5.65 7.44 5.16
CA ILE A 190 4.19 7.34 5.31
C ILE A 190 3.77 5.88 5.43
N GLY A 191 4.25 5.01 4.55
CA GLY A 191 3.94 3.58 4.55
C GLY A 191 4.43 2.87 5.81
N ALA A 192 5.65 3.17 6.28
CA ALA A 192 6.17 2.63 7.54
C ALA A 192 5.28 3.01 8.73
N MET A 193 4.88 4.28 8.83
CA MET A 193 3.97 4.75 9.87
C MET A 193 2.60 4.09 9.75
N ASN A 194 2.09 3.96 8.53
CA ASN A 194 0.79 3.36 8.27
C ASN A 194 0.74 1.91 8.75
N LEU A 195 1.74 1.10 8.38
CA LEU A 195 1.87 -0.30 8.80
C LEU A 195 1.97 -0.43 10.32
N GLN A 196 2.80 0.40 10.96
CA GLN A 196 2.97 0.36 12.41
C GLN A 196 1.69 0.71 13.16
N LEU A 197 0.96 1.73 12.71
CA LEU A 197 -0.33 2.11 13.30
C LEU A 197 -1.36 0.98 13.19
N HIS A 198 -1.33 0.19 12.12
CA HIS A 198 -2.31 -0.86 11.86
C HIS A 198 -1.99 -2.24 12.42
N GLY A 199 -0.79 -2.51 12.93
CA GLY A 199 -0.52 -3.90 13.35
C GLY A 199 0.91 -4.36 13.23
N ILE A 200 1.59 -3.81 12.23
CA ILE A 200 2.66 -4.51 11.54
C ILE A 200 3.98 -3.88 11.97
N ASP A 201 4.63 -4.53 12.92
CA ASP A 201 5.73 -3.91 13.68
C ASP A 201 7.05 -3.87 12.91
N SER A 202 7.39 -4.91 12.14
CA SER A 202 8.67 -5.03 11.43
C SER A 202 8.52 -5.44 9.95
N PRO A 203 7.77 -4.67 9.13
CA PRO A 203 7.61 -4.96 7.72
C PRO A 203 8.93 -4.77 6.95
N GLN A 204 9.14 -5.53 5.88
CA GLN A 204 10.29 -5.31 5.01
C GLN A 204 9.99 -4.19 4.01
N LEU A 205 10.45 -2.97 4.28
CA LEU A 205 10.32 -1.85 3.35
C LEU A 205 11.64 -1.57 2.63
N ILE A 206 11.62 -1.61 1.30
CA ILE A 206 12.80 -1.51 0.45
C ILE A 206 12.76 -0.20 -0.34
N GLY A 207 13.65 0.72 0.02
CA GLY A 207 13.77 2.04 -0.59
C GLY A 207 14.58 2.09 -1.87
N ARG A 208 14.01 1.66 -3.01
CA ARG A 208 14.69 1.69 -4.33
C ARG A 208 13.70 1.59 -5.49
N ASP A 209 14.15 1.89 -6.71
CA ASP A 209 13.36 1.67 -7.92
C ASP A 209 13.15 0.17 -8.17
N ALA A 210 11.89 -0.29 -8.12
CA ALA A 210 11.45 -1.66 -8.34
C ALA A 210 11.94 -2.26 -9.67
N LEU A 211 12.08 -1.44 -10.72
CA LEU A 211 12.50 -1.87 -12.06
C LEU A 211 14.02 -1.85 -12.28
N SER A 212 14.78 -1.29 -11.33
CA SER A 212 16.23 -1.17 -11.44
C SER A 212 16.99 -2.47 -11.23
N GLU A 213 18.23 -2.53 -11.73
CA GLU A 213 19.15 -3.66 -11.49
C GLU A 213 19.39 -3.96 -10.01
N ALA A 214 19.21 -2.99 -9.12
CA ALA A 214 19.31 -3.20 -7.68
C ALA A 214 18.26 -4.18 -7.14
N ASN A 215 17.26 -4.57 -7.94
CA ASN A 215 16.26 -5.60 -7.62
C ASN A 215 16.47 -6.92 -8.39
N ALA A 216 17.63 -7.13 -9.03
CA ALA A 216 17.90 -8.31 -9.84
C ALA A 216 17.81 -9.63 -9.06
N GLU A 217 18.09 -9.59 -7.75
CA GLU A 217 18.07 -10.74 -6.85
C GLU A 217 16.67 -11.11 -6.34
N THR A 218 15.70 -10.22 -6.48
CA THR A 218 14.31 -10.45 -6.05
C THR A 218 13.60 -11.32 -7.09
N ARG A 219 13.70 -12.64 -6.91
CA ARG A 219 13.11 -13.67 -7.77
C ARG A 219 12.49 -14.78 -6.96
N ASP A 220 11.30 -15.22 -7.36
CA ASP A 220 10.64 -16.40 -6.79
C ASP A 220 10.48 -16.37 -5.25
N GLN A 221 10.20 -15.19 -4.68
CA GLN A 221 10.16 -14.96 -3.22
C GLN A 221 8.74 -14.92 -2.65
N TYR A 222 7.77 -14.45 -3.44
CA TYR A 222 6.44 -14.09 -2.92
C TYR A 222 5.37 -15.05 -3.41
N SER A 223 4.49 -15.49 -2.50
CA SER A 223 3.31 -16.28 -2.85
C SER A 223 2.11 -15.41 -3.23
N LEU A 224 2.06 -14.16 -2.76
CA LEU A 224 0.97 -13.23 -3.06
C LEU A 224 1.51 -11.86 -3.45
N ILE A 225 1.09 -11.34 -4.59
CA ILE A 225 1.34 -9.94 -4.97
C ILE A 225 0.02 -9.19 -5.15
N LEU A 226 -0.08 -8.03 -4.50
CA LEU A 226 -1.18 -7.08 -4.59
C LEU A 226 -0.59 -5.73 -4.94
N ALA A 227 -0.99 -5.14 -6.08
CA ALA A 227 -0.29 -3.96 -6.58
C ALA A 227 -1.17 -3.02 -7.41
N ASN A 228 -0.84 -1.73 -7.34
CA ASN A 228 -1.26 -0.71 -8.30
C ASN A 228 -0.04 0.03 -8.86
N PRO A 229 0.67 -0.56 -9.85
CA PRO A 229 1.84 0.05 -10.44
C PRO A 229 1.51 1.39 -11.14
N PRO A 230 2.50 2.30 -11.28
CA PRO A 230 2.29 3.58 -11.95
C PRO A 230 1.85 3.39 -13.41
N PHE A 231 0.78 4.10 -13.81
CA PHE A 231 0.20 4.00 -15.16
C PHE A 231 1.03 4.68 -16.25
N LYS A 232 1.87 5.65 -15.88
CA LYS A 232 2.80 6.37 -16.76
C LYS A 232 4.04 6.78 -15.95
N GLY A 233 5.22 6.67 -16.55
CA GLY A 233 6.47 7.14 -15.96
C GLY A 233 7.57 7.28 -17.01
N SER A 234 8.50 8.20 -16.79
CA SER A 234 9.76 8.29 -17.54
C SER A 234 10.77 7.38 -16.85
N LEU A 235 11.04 6.22 -17.45
CA LEU A 235 12.12 5.33 -17.00
C LEU A 235 13.43 5.74 -17.64
N ASP A 236 14.50 5.72 -16.85
CA ASP A 236 15.84 5.61 -17.38
C ASP A 236 16.04 4.18 -17.89
N TYR A 237 15.94 4.00 -19.21
CA TYR A 237 15.97 2.69 -19.84
C TYR A 237 17.27 1.93 -19.57
N ASP A 238 18.37 2.65 -19.36
CA ASP A 238 19.69 2.05 -19.12
C ASP A 238 19.84 1.55 -17.67
N SER A 239 18.94 1.96 -16.78
CA SER A 239 18.87 1.46 -15.39
C SER A 239 17.93 0.25 -15.23
N VAL A 240 17.13 -0.08 -16.24
CA VAL A 240 16.14 -1.18 -16.20
C VAL A 240 16.86 -2.52 -16.20
N GLU A 241 16.46 -3.39 -15.27
CA GLU A 241 17.08 -4.71 -15.15
C GLU A 241 16.90 -5.53 -16.44
N SER A 242 18.02 -6.01 -16.97
CA SER A 242 18.11 -6.60 -18.31
C SER A 242 17.29 -7.89 -18.48
N SER A 243 17.02 -8.65 -17.42
CA SER A 243 16.16 -9.84 -17.49
C SER A 243 14.68 -9.51 -17.66
N LEU A 244 14.19 -8.35 -17.19
CA LEU A 244 12.81 -7.91 -17.45
C LEU A 244 12.58 -7.71 -18.95
N LEU A 245 13.61 -7.19 -19.64
CA LEU A 245 13.60 -6.99 -21.09
C LEU A 245 13.59 -8.29 -21.89
N LYS A 246 13.95 -9.44 -21.27
CA LYS A 246 13.81 -10.77 -21.89
C LYS A 246 12.34 -11.21 -21.94
N THR A 247 11.53 -10.82 -20.96
CA THR A 247 10.09 -11.09 -20.94
C THR A 247 9.35 -10.17 -21.91
N VAL A 248 9.63 -8.86 -21.85
CA VAL A 248 9.04 -7.85 -22.75
C VAL A 248 10.05 -6.75 -23.08
N LYS A 249 10.38 -6.57 -24.36
CA LYS A 249 11.25 -5.49 -24.80
C LYS A 249 10.46 -4.19 -24.98
N THR A 250 10.43 -3.34 -23.96
CA THR A 250 9.63 -2.10 -23.95
C THR A 250 10.16 -1.06 -22.96
N LYS A 251 9.84 0.22 -23.19
CA LYS A 251 10.05 1.33 -22.22
C LYS A 251 8.80 1.64 -21.39
N LYS A 252 7.72 0.89 -21.63
CA LYS A 252 6.41 1.09 -21.00
C LYS A 252 6.42 0.50 -19.60
N THR A 253 6.41 1.37 -18.60
CA THR A 253 6.43 1.04 -17.18
C THR A 253 5.35 0.02 -16.83
N GLU A 254 4.14 0.20 -17.34
CA GLU A 254 2.99 -0.68 -17.07
C GLU A 254 3.22 -2.14 -17.49
N LEU A 255 3.98 -2.37 -18.57
CA LEU A 255 4.32 -3.72 -19.04
C LEU A 255 5.53 -4.30 -18.29
N LEU A 256 6.48 -3.45 -17.92
CA LEU A 256 7.68 -3.85 -17.18
C LEU A 256 7.33 -4.28 -15.75
N PHE A 257 6.36 -3.63 -15.09
CA PHE A 257 5.88 -4.06 -13.79
C PHE A 257 5.22 -5.44 -13.83
N LEU A 258 4.44 -5.77 -14.87
CA LEU A 258 3.90 -7.13 -15.01
C LEU A 258 5.00 -8.18 -15.19
N ALA A 259 6.05 -7.86 -15.95
CA ALA A 259 7.22 -8.73 -16.05
C ALA A 259 7.98 -8.88 -14.73
N LEU A 260 8.07 -7.80 -13.94
CA LEU A 260 8.65 -7.81 -12.61
C LEU A 260 7.84 -8.69 -11.65
N ILE A 261 6.52 -8.52 -11.61
CA ILE A 261 5.61 -9.32 -10.78
C ILE A 261 5.76 -10.81 -11.11
N LEU A 262 5.75 -11.18 -12.41
CA LEU A 262 5.99 -12.57 -12.83
C LEU A 262 7.35 -13.11 -12.39
N ARG A 263 8.38 -12.26 -12.32
CA ARG A 263 9.70 -12.66 -11.82
C ARG A 263 9.70 -12.85 -10.30
N MET A 264 9.03 -11.97 -9.57
CA MET A 264 9.00 -11.93 -8.10
C MET A 264 8.15 -13.05 -7.48
N LEU A 265 7.06 -13.45 -8.14
CA LEU A 265 6.22 -14.56 -7.69
C LEU A 265 6.99 -15.88 -7.69
N ASN A 266 6.81 -16.70 -6.67
CA ASN A 266 7.22 -18.11 -6.70
C ASN A 266 6.28 -18.94 -7.61
N ILE A 267 6.67 -20.19 -7.91
CA ILE A 267 5.77 -21.12 -8.61
C ILE A 267 4.58 -21.43 -7.71
N GLY A 268 3.37 -21.29 -8.25
CA GLY A 268 2.11 -21.37 -7.50
C GLY A 268 1.69 -20.04 -6.89
N GLY A 269 2.57 -19.03 -6.89
CA GLY A 269 2.27 -17.69 -6.41
C GLY A 269 1.20 -17.01 -7.27
N ARG A 270 0.36 -16.22 -6.61
CA ARG A 270 -0.85 -15.60 -7.15
C ARG A 270 -0.76 -14.08 -7.06
N CYS A 271 -1.41 -13.39 -7.99
CA CYS A 271 -1.36 -11.94 -8.07
C CYS A 271 -2.73 -11.35 -8.41
N ALA A 272 -3.08 -10.23 -7.78
CA ALA A 272 -4.06 -9.30 -8.30
C ALA A 272 -3.42 -7.92 -8.50
N VAL A 273 -3.43 -7.42 -9.74
CA VAL A 273 -2.75 -6.18 -10.12
C VAL A 273 -3.63 -5.27 -10.95
N ILE A 274 -3.66 -3.98 -10.61
CA ILE A 274 -4.34 -2.96 -11.39
C ILE A 274 -3.49 -2.56 -12.59
N ILE A 275 -4.10 -2.50 -13.76
CA ILE A 275 -3.47 -2.12 -15.03
C ILE A 275 -4.34 -1.10 -15.77
N PRO A 276 -3.75 -0.22 -16.61
CA PRO A 276 -4.53 0.54 -17.57
C PRO A 276 -5.03 -0.38 -18.69
N ASP A 277 -6.22 -0.09 -19.25
CA ASP A 277 -6.81 -0.95 -20.30
C ASP A 277 -5.91 -1.13 -21.54
N GLY A 278 -4.99 -0.19 -21.78
CA GLY A 278 -3.99 -0.30 -22.84
C GLY A 278 -3.18 -1.60 -22.79
N VAL A 279 -3.01 -2.20 -21.61
CA VAL A 279 -2.38 -3.53 -21.46
C VAL A 279 -3.24 -4.63 -22.10
N LEU A 280 -4.56 -4.54 -21.99
CA LEU A 280 -5.52 -5.53 -22.51
C LEU A 280 -5.61 -5.50 -24.04
N PHE A 281 -5.66 -4.32 -24.65
CA PHE A 281 -5.91 -4.20 -26.11
C PHE A 281 -4.73 -3.64 -26.92
N GLY A 282 -3.65 -3.19 -26.27
CA GLY A 282 -2.51 -2.59 -26.96
C GLY A 282 -1.94 -3.49 -28.06
N SER A 283 -1.62 -2.90 -29.21
CA SER A 283 -1.28 -3.63 -30.44
C SER A 283 0.23 -3.79 -30.69
N SER A 284 1.07 -3.13 -29.90
CA SER A 284 2.53 -3.24 -30.07
C SER A 284 3.03 -4.66 -29.79
N LYS A 285 4.19 -5.01 -30.33
CA LYS A 285 4.81 -6.34 -30.13
C LYS A 285 4.93 -6.69 -28.64
N ALA A 286 5.33 -5.74 -27.80
CA ALA A 286 5.47 -5.96 -26.36
C ALA A 286 4.14 -6.28 -25.66
N HIS A 287 3.04 -5.61 -26.03
CA HIS A 287 1.72 -5.90 -25.46
C HIS A 287 1.24 -7.31 -25.85
N LYS A 288 1.37 -7.66 -27.14
CA LYS A 288 1.00 -8.99 -27.64
C LYS A 288 1.82 -10.08 -26.96
N GLN A 289 3.15 -9.89 -26.87
CA GLN A 289 4.06 -10.82 -26.21
C GLN A 289 3.74 -11.02 -24.72
N LEU A 290 3.36 -9.95 -24.01
CA LEU A 290 2.97 -10.04 -22.61
C LEU A 290 1.69 -10.87 -22.44
N ARG A 291 0.65 -10.58 -23.23
CA ARG A 291 -0.61 -11.33 -23.17
C ARG A 291 -0.41 -12.79 -23.56
N GLU A 292 0.38 -13.06 -24.60
CA GLU A 292 0.76 -14.42 -24.99
C GLU A 292 1.50 -15.14 -23.85
N THR A 293 2.43 -14.46 -23.17
CA THR A 293 3.16 -15.01 -22.02
C THR A 293 2.20 -15.36 -20.87
N LEU A 294 1.30 -14.44 -20.50
CA LEU A 294 0.30 -14.67 -19.44
C LEU A 294 -0.61 -15.86 -19.75
N LEU A 295 -1.08 -15.98 -20.99
CA LEU A 295 -2.01 -17.05 -21.39
C LEU A 295 -1.32 -18.41 -21.60
N SER A 296 -0.14 -18.44 -22.23
CA SER A 296 0.52 -19.68 -22.63
C SER A 296 1.43 -20.28 -21.57
N LYS A 297 2.05 -19.44 -20.71
CA LYS A 297 3.02 -19.88 -19.72
C LYS A 297 2.51 -19.80 -18.29
N HIS A 298 1.42 -19.08 -18.06
CA HIS A 298 0.83 -18.90 -16.74
C HIS A 298 -0.66 -19.18 -16.78
N LYS A 299 -1.30 -19.08 -15.62
CA LYS A 299 -2.75 -19.23 -15.48
C LYS A 299 -3.37 -17.86 -15.25
N LEU A 300 -4.05 -17.32 -16.24
CA LEU A 300 -4.87 -16.12 -16.09
C LEU A 300 -6.24 -16.53 -15.57
N ASP A 301 -6.53 -16.20 -14.31
CA ASP A 301 -7.76 -16.59 -13.64
C ASP A 301 -8.91 -15.61 -13.96
N ALA A 302 -8.64 -14.30 -13.98
CA ALA A 302 -9.66 -13.29 -14.25
C ALA A 302 -9.15 -11.96 -14.83
N VAL A 303 -10.08 -11.25 -15.47
CA VAL A 303 -9.99 -9.84 -15.85
C VAL A 303 -11.24 -9.13 -15.35
N ILE A 304 -11.07 -8.16 -14.46
CA ILE A 304 -12.17 -7.35 -13.90
C ILE A 304 -12.00 -5.92 -14.42
N SER A 305 -12.79 -5.54 -15.41
CA SER A 305 -12.81 -4.17 -15.94
C SER A 305 -13.41 -3.22 -14.89
N MET A 306 -12.82 -2.05 -14.74
CA MET A 306 -13.28 -0.97 -13.86
C MET A 306 -13.57 0.28 -14.67
N PRO A 307 -14.67 1.00 -14.37
CA PRO A 307 -15.12 2.10 -15.19
C PRO A 307 -14.17 3.30 -15.07
N SER A 308 -14.11 4.12 -16.12
CA SER A 308 -13.34 5.37 -16.07
C SER A 308 -13.87 6.26 -14.93
N GLY A 309 -12.98 6.72 -14.06
CA GLY A 309 -13.33 7.58 -12.93
C GLY A 309 -13.14 6.96 -11.55
N VAL A 310 -12.94 5.64 -11.43
CA VAL A 310 -12.60 4.98 -10.14
C VAL A 310 -11.36 5.61 -9.49
N PHE A 311 -10.40 6.06 -10.30
CA PHE A 311 -9.17 6.68 -9.84
C PHE A 311 -9.17 8.21 -9.96
N LYS A 312 -10.33 8.86 -10.15
CA LYS A 312 -10.38 10.33 -10.10
C LYS A 312 -10.13 10.84 -8.67
N PRO A 313 -9.59 12.06 -8.53
CA PRO A 313 -9.15 12.98 -9.60
C PRO A 313 -7.77 12.62 -10.20
N TYR A 314 -7.10 11.55 -9.74
CA TYR A 314 -5.72 11.22 -10.13
C TYR A 314 -5.59 10.73 -11.57
N ALA A 315 -6.48 9.83 -12.00
CA ALA A 315 -6.50 9.24 -13.32
C ALA A 315 -7.93 9.13 -13.86
N GLY A 316 -8.15 9.65 -15.07
CA GLY A 316 -9.40 9.50 -15.81
C GLY A 316 -9.43 8.32 -16.78
N VAL A 317 -8.37 7.50 -16.82
CA VAL A 317 -8.32 6.34 -17.72
C VAL A 317 -9.13 5.18 -17.13
N SER A 318 -9.74 4.38 -17.99
CA SER A 318 -10.27 3.07 -17.61
C SER A 318 -9.12 2.11 -17.27
N THR A 319 -9.41 1.21 -16.35
CA THR A 319 -8.43 0.29 -15.76
C THR A 319 -9.07 -1.07 -15.56
N ALA A 320 -8.25 -2.09 -15.36
CA ALA A 320 -8.72 -3.43 -15.02
C ALA A 320 -7.85 -4.05 -13.93
N ILE A 321 -8.41 -5.02 -13.21
CA ILE A 321 -7.65 -5.90 -12.33
C ILE A 321 -7.37 -7.20 -13.09
N LEU A 322 -6.10 -7.55 -13.22
CA LEU A 322 -5.69 -8.89 -13.66
C LEU A 322 -5.48 -9.77 -12.44
N VAL A 323 -6.08 -10.96 -12.46
CA VAL A 323 -5.83 -12.01 -11.47
C VAL A 323 -5.17 -13.20 -12.16
N PHE A 324 -3.97 -13.58 -11.73
CA PHE A 324 -3.24 -14.68 -12.33
C PHE A 324 -2.34 -15.43 -11.35
N THR A 325 -2.00 -16.66 -11.71
CA THR A 325 -1.11 -17.55 -10.98
C THR A 325 0.12 -17.90 -11.83
N LYS A 326 1.32 -17.82 -11.24
CA LYS A 326 2.56 -18.20 -11.91
C LYS A 326 2.73 -19.72 -11.91
N THR A 327 2.72 -20.33 -13.09
CA THR A 327 2.88 -21.79 -13.25
C THR A 327 4.07 -22.22 -14.10
N ASN A 328 4.57 -21.37 -15.01
CA ASN A 328 5.62 -21.64 -16.02
C ASN A 328 5.29 -22.74 -17.04
N ASN A 329 4.13 -23.39 -16.95
CA ASN A 329 3.68 -24.46 -17.84
C ASN A 329 2.27 -24.23 -18.42
N GLY A 330 1.71 -23.02 -18.24
CA GLY A 330 0.37 -22.66 -18.70
C GLY A 330 -0.71 -23.02 -17.68
N GLY A 331 -1.88 -23.46 -18.16
CA GLY A 331 -3.04 -23.76 -17.31
C GLY A 331 -4.17 -22.74 -17.40
N THR A 332 -4.11 -21.81 -18.37
CA THR A 332 -5.25 -20.97 -18.72
C THR A 332 -6.20 -21.74 -19.64
N ASP A 333 -7.30 -22.26 -19.10
CA ASP A 333 -8.37 -22.88 -19.90
C ASP A 333 -9.51 -21.89 -20.17
N ASN A 334 -10.02 -21.28 -19.10
CA ASN A 334 -11.07 -20.27 -19.14
C ASN A 334 -10.63 -19.06 -18.31
N VAL A 335 -10.96 -17.86 -18.80
CA VAL A 335 -10.71 -16.61 -18.10
C VAL A 335 -12.05 -16.02 -17.67
N TRP A 336 -12.18 -15.69 -16.38
CA TRP A 336 -13.38 -15.04 -15.87
C TRP A 336 -13.34 -13.53 -16.15
N PHE A 337 -14.31 -13.03 -16.91
CA PHE A 337 -14.46 -11.60 -17.18
C PHE A 337 -15.61 -11.03 -16.36
N TYR A 338 -15.37 -9.88 -15.73
CA TYR A 338 -16.39 -9.10 -15.04
C TYR A 338 -16.27 -7.63 -15.46
N ASP A 339 -17.40 -6.99 -15.75
CA ASP A 339 -17.48 -5.57 -16.11
C ASP A 339 -18.12 -4.78 -14.97
N MET A 340 -17.29 -4.15 -14.13
CA MET A 340 -17.76 -3.34 -13.00
C MET A 340 -18.46 -2.09 -13.52
N GLN A 341 -19.72 -1.90 -13.13
CA GLN A 341 -20.50 -0.72 -13.48
C GLN A 341 -20.34 0.40 -12.46
N ALA A 342 -20.22 0.04 -11.18
CA ALA A 342 -20.08 0.98 -10.08
C ALA A 342 -19.27 0.39 -8.92
N ASP A 343 -18.50 1.24 -8.24
CA ASP A 343 -17.65 0.89 -7.10
C ASP A 343 -18.18 1.42 -5.76
N GLY A 344 -19.41 1.93 -5.74
CA GLY A 344 -20.00 2.60 -4.57
C GLY A 344 -19.72 4.11 -4.49
N TYR A 345 -19.05 4.70 -5.49
CA TYR A 345 -18.80 6.14 -5.54
C TYR A 345 -19.14 6.77 -6.90
N SER A 346 -19.41 8.08 -6.91
CA SER A 346 -19.56 8.84 -8.15
C SER A 346 -18.23 8.88 -8.90
N LEU A 347 -18.28 8.63 -10.21
CA LEU A 347 -17.11 8.60 -11.11
C LEU A 347 -16.68 10.01 -11.57
N ASP A 348 -16.88 11.01 -10.72
CA ASP A 348 -16.49 12.40 -10.88
C ASP A 348 -15.42 12.79 -9.83
N ASP A 349 -14.85 13.99 -9.94
CA ASP A 349 -13.76 14.42 -9.06
C ASP A 349 -14.22 14.61 -7.59
N LYS A 350 -15.53 14.57 -7.33
CA LYS A 350 -16.08 14.68 -5.97
C LYS A 350 -16.07 13.35 -5.23
N CYS A 351 -16.11 12.22 -5.95
CA CYS A 351 -16.15 10.86 -5.40
C CYS A 351 -17.13 10.74 -4.21
N SER A 352 -18.39 11.10 -4.44
CA SER A 352 -19.44 11.03 -3.43
C SER A 352 -20.01 9.61 -3.34
N PRO A 353 -20.30 9.07 -2.14
CA PRO A 353 -20.91 7.75 -2.00
C PRO A 353 -22.23 7.63 -2.77
N ILE A 354 -22.43 6.48 -3.42
CA ILE A 354 -23.67 6.10 -4.11
C ILE A 354 -24.12 4.70 -3.68
N ALA A 355 -25.36 4.34 -3.98
CA ALA A 355 -25.93 3.04 -3.62
C ALA A 355 -25.41 1.89 -4.50
N ASP A 356 -25.16 2.16 -5.79
CA ASP A 356 -24.72 1.15 -6.75
C ASP A 356 -23.27 0.74 -6.47
N ASN A 357 -23.04 -0.54 -6.21
CA ASN A 357 -21.73 -1.07 -5.86
C ASN A 357 -21.62 -2.56 -6.22
N ASP A 358 -20.70 -2.88 -7.14
CA ASP A 358 -20.48 -4.25 -7.62
C ASP A 358 -19.45 -5.02 -6.78
N SER A 359 -18.70 -4.38 -5.87
CA SER A 359 -17.58 -5.01 -5.16
C SER A 359 -17.98 -6.31 -4.44
N ALA A 360 -19.14 -6.32 -3.78
CA ALA A 360 -19.63 -7.51 -3.09
C ALA A 360 -20.05 -8.64 -4.07
N ASP A 361 -20.64 -8.30 -5.22
CA ASP A 361 -21.00 -9.29 -6.25
C ASP A 361 -19.74 -9.87 -6.89
N ILE A 362 -18.74 -9.04 -7.18
CA ILE A 362 -17.44 -9.45 -7.70
C ILE A 362 -16.79 -10.47 -6.76
N VAL A 363 -16.63 -10.14 -5.48
CA VAL A 363 -16.02 -11.03 -4.48
C VAL A 363 -16.78 -12.35 -4.40
N LYS A 364 -18.12 -12.28 -4.31
CA LYS A 364 -18.97 -13.47 -4.20
C LYS A 364 -18.85 -14.38 -5.43
N ARG A 365 -18.94 -13.81 -6.63
CA ARG A 365 -18.91 -14.58 -7.89
C ARG A 365 -17.53 -15.10 -8.21
N PHE A 366 -16.47 -14.36 -7.91
CA PHE A 366 -15.11 -14.84 -8.09
C PHE A 366 -14.83 -16.08 -7.23
N LYS A 367 -15.30 -16.08 -5.97
CA LYS A 367 -15.21 -17.25 -5.07
C LYS A 367 -16.01 -18.45 -5.58
N GLN A 368 -17.04 -18.20 -6.38
CA GLN A 368 -17.92 -19.23 -6.96
C GLN A 368 -17.70 -19.42 -8.47
N ARG A 369 -16.57 -18.99 -9.02
CA ARG A 369 -16.34 -18.90 -10.48
C ARG A 369 -16.49 -20.24 -11.21
N GLU A 370 -16.15 -21.36 -10.57
CA GLU A 370 -16.36 -22.70 -11.13
C GLU A 370 -17.84 -23.00 -11.44
N GLN A 371 -18.76 -22.32 -10.75
CA GLN A 371 -20.21 -22.46 -10.95
C GLN A 371 -20.76 -21.51 -12.04
N GLU A 372 -19.99 -20.51 -12.47
CA GLU A 372 -20.43 -19.50 -13.45
C GLU A 372 -20.66 -20.10 -14.84
N HIS A 373 -20.05 -21.24 -15.17
CA HIS A 373 -20.32 -21.98 -16.41
C HIS A 373 -21.79 -22.39 -16.59
N LYS A 374 -22.54 -22.52 -15.48
CA LYS A 374 -23.97 -22.88 -15.48
C LYS A 374 -24.90 -21.67 -15.45
N ARG A 375 -24.36 -20.47 -15.30
CA ARG A 375 -25.16 -19.25 -15.17
C ARG A 375 -25.62 -18.78 -16.56
N LYS A 376 -26.92 -18.58 -16.71
CA LYS A 376 -27.46 -17.89 -17.90
C LYS A 376 -26.99 -16.44 -17.86
N ARG A 377 -26.01 -16.08 -18.70
CA ARG A 377 -25.58 -14.69 -18.90
C ARG A 377 -26.79 -13.87 -19.32
N LYS A 378 -27.04 -12.72 -18.66
CA LYS A 378 -28.04 -11.79 -19.17
C LYS A 378 -27.55 -11.27 -20.52
N ARG A 379 -28.46 -11.04 -21.47
CA ARG A 379 -28.12 -10.65 -22.86
C ARG A 379 -27.28 -9.37 -22.98
N THR A 380 -27.21 -8.58 -21.91
CA THR A 380 -26.40 -7.35 -21.76
C THR A 380 -24.98 -7.58 -21.23
N GLU A 381 -24.63 -8.80 -20.80
CA GLU A 381 -23.31 -9.18 -20.26
C GLU A 381 -22.46 -9.97 -21.29
N GLN A 382 -22.85 -9.95 -22.57
CA GLN A 382 -22.08 -10.55 -23.66
C GLN A 382 -21.19 -9.47 -24.28
N ILE A 383 -19.91 -9.45 -23.88
CA ILE A 383 -18.82 -8.80 -24.62
C ILE A 383 -18.18 -9.83 -25.53
#